data_AF-A0A7C4KRI6-F1
#
_entry.id   AF-A0A7C4KRI6-F1
#
_cell.length_a   1.000
_cell.length_b   1.000
_cell.length_c   1.000
_cell.angle_alpha   90.00
_cell.angle_beta   90.00
_cell.angle_gamma   90.00
#
_symmetry.space_group_name_H-M   'P 1'
#
loop_
_entity.id
_entity.type
_entity.pdbx_description
1 polymer ?
#
loop_
_entity_poly.entity_id
_entity_poly.type
_entity_poly.pdbx_seq_one_letter_code
_entity_poly.pdbx_strand_id
1 'polypeptide(L)'
;MEHERVSERLSAFADGTLDPAERPAVEDHLGQCAECRRDMEALRRTLALMRQLPRPAAPAHFAQALRRRARKGALARQRLLRWIRIMVPWEAALVVLLVAVGGLCVFQLLTVEVTPVAAPAIEVADEAGLQAVAEAAWQEKAEVWLQGRRVPPGSRLMMGGAPATFEIRLDGAAWTRLRARLEKLGHALPPPPAAPGPFVIAVTPRPAGGPVRDGGD
;
A
#
# COMPACT_ATOMS: atom_id res chain seq x y z
N MET A 1 -38.94 36.04 -20.25
CA MET A 1 -38.86 35.65 -21.68
C MET A 1 -39.79 36.58 -22.44
N GLU A 2 -39.32 37.16 -23.56
CA GLU A 2 -40.13 38.10 -24.35
C GLU A 2 -41.22 37.37 -25.14
N HIS A 3 -42.36 38.04 -25.34
CA HIS A 3 -43.57 37.48 -25.95
C HIS A 3 -43.32 36.90 -27.35
N GLU A 4 -42.57 37.62 -28.20
CA GLU A 4 -42.24 37.22 -29.56
C GLU A 4 -41.45 35.90 -29.61
N ARG A 5 -40.46 35.75 -28.71
CA ARG A 5 -39.67 34.52 -28.58
C ARG A 5 -40.49 33.32 -28.11
N VAL A 6 -41.54 33.54 -27.32
CA VAL A 6 -42.46 32.47 -26.89
C VAL A 6 -43.34 32.04 -28.04
N SER A 7 -43.88 32.99 -28.82
CA SER A 7 -44.72 32.73 -29.98
C SER A 7 -44.04 31.81 -31.00
N GLU A 8 -42.77 32.10 -31.35
CA GLU A 8 -41.97 31.25 -32.26
C GLU A 8 -41.75 29.82 -31.74
N ARG A 9 -41.82 29.61 -30.43
CA ARG A 9 -41.52 28.33 -29.78
C ARG A 9 -42.75 27.49 -29.44
N LEU A 10 -43.96 28.03 -29.63
CA LEU A 10 -45.21 27.30 -29.33
C LEU A 10 -45.33 26.00 -30.14
N SER A 11 -44.89 25.99 -31.40
CA SER A 11 -44.89 24.79 -32.25
C SER A 11 -43.94 23.72 -31.72
N ALA A 12 -42.68 24.07 -31.42
CA ALA A 12 -41.72 23.14 -30.84
C ALA A 12 -42.15 22.62 -29.47
N PHE A 13 -42.81 23.48 -28.67
CA PHE A 13 -43.41 23.09 -27.41
C PHE A 13 -44.59 22.12 -27.59
N ALA A 14 -45.46 22.35 -28.57
CA ALA A 14 -46.59 21.47 -28.90
C ALA A 14 -46.16 20.09 -29.41
N ASP A 15 -45.09 20.05 -30.20
CA ASP A 15 -44.52 18.81 -30.76
C ASP A 15 -43.57 18.08 -29.78
N GLY A 16 -43.25 18.71 -28.64
CA GLY A 16 -42.35 18.16 -27.63
C GLY A 16 -40.88 18.12 -28.07
N THR A 17 -40.50 18.92 -29.07
CA THR A 17 -39.15 19.02 -29.63
C THR A 17 -38.35 20.19 -29.08
N LEU A 18 -38.95 21.00 -28.20
CA LEU A 18 -38.27 22.08 -27.49
C LEU A 18 -37.18 21.52 -26.55
N ASP A 19 -36.06 22.24 -26.45
CA ASP A 19 -34.98 21.93 -25.51
C ASP A 19 -35.55 21.86 -24.07
N PRO A 20 -35.24 20.78 -23.30
CA PRO A 20 -35.67 20.65 -21.91
C PRO A 20 -35.34 21.85 -21.03
N ALA A 21 -34.24 22.56 -21.30
CA ALA A 21 -33.83 23.74 -20.54
C ALA A 21 -34.74 24.97 -20.77
N GLU A 22 -35.41 25.04 -21.92
CA GLU A 22 -36.22 26.20 -22.30
C GLU A 22 -37.71 26.02 -22.00
N ARG A 23 -38.12 24.78 -21.72
CA ARG A 23 -39.49 24.39 -21.43
C ARG A 23 -40.13 25.11 -20.23
N PRO A 24 -39.46 25.26 -19.07
CA PRO A 24 -40.07 25.90 -17.90
C PRO A 24 -40.42 27.37 -18.17
N ALA A 25 -39.55 28.07 -18.88
CA ALA A 25 -39.74 29.48 -19.18
C ALA A 25 -40.92 29.74 -20.16
N VAL A 26 -41.21 28.80 -21.06
CA VAL A 26 -42.40 28.84 -21.93
C VAL A 26 -43.67 28.52 -21.13
N GLU A 27 -43.62 27.54 -20.23
CA GLU A 27 -44.74 27.17 -19.35
C GLU A 27 -45.11 28.34 -18.41
N ASP A 28 -44.12 28.99 -17.79
CA ASP A 28 -44.31 30.17 -16.94
C ASP A 28 -44.95 31.33 -17.71
N HIS A 29 -44.48 31.60 -18.94
CA HIS A 29 -45.04 32.68 -19.76
C HIS A 29 -46.48 32.37 -20.19
N LEU A 30 -46.80 31.11 -20.52
CA LEU A 30 -48.17 30.69 -20.79
C LEU A 30 -49.08 30.86 -19.55
N GLY A 31 -48.54 30.74 -18.34
CA GLY A 31 -49.28 31.05 -17.10
C GLY A 31 -49.63 32.54 -16.97
N GLN A 32 -48.77 33.42 -17.47
CA GLN A 32 -48.86 34.87 -17.23
C GLN A 32 -49.47 35.66 -18.41
N CYS A 33 -49.33 35.18 -19.65
CA CYS A 33 -49.78 35.89 -20.84
C CYS A 33 -51.04 35.27 -21.47
N ALA A 34 -52.12 36.06 -21.56
CA ALA A 34 -53.39 35.61 -22.15
C ALA A 34 -53.33 35.43 -23.67
N GLU A 35 -52.48 36.19 -24.37
CA GLU A 35 -52.32 36.14 -25.82
C GLU A 35 -51.61 34.85 -26.25
N CYS A 36 -50.45 34.54 -25.67
CA CYS A 36 -49.76 33.26 -25.94
C CYS A 36 -50.62 32.03 -25.62
N ARG A 37 -51.51 32.10 -24.62
CA ARG A 37 -52.46 31.01 -24.35
C ARG A 37 -53.45 30.81 -25.49
N ARG A 38 -54.00 31.89 -26.03
CA ARG A 38 -54.95 31.83 -27.16
C ARG A 38 -54.27 31.25 -28.39
N ASP A 39 -53.03 31.65 -28.68
CA ASP A 39 -52.25 31.14 -29.81
C ASP A 39 -51.96 29.64 -29.65
N MET A 40 -51.58 29.23 -28.44
CA MET A 40 -51.34 27.81 -28.13
C MET A 40 -52.62 26.98 -28.25
N GLU A 41 -53.78 27.50 -27.84
CA GLU A 41 -55.07 26.86 -28.03
C GLU A 41 -55.45 26.75 -29.51
N ALA A 42 -55.25 27.81 -30.29
CA ALA A 42 -55.50 27.81 -31.72
C ALA A 42 -54.65 26.75 -32.43
N LEU A 43 -53.35 26.68 -32.10
CA LEU A 43 -52.43 25.66 -32.61
C LEU A 43 -52.90 24.24 -32.24
N ARG A 44 -53.30 24.01 -30.99
CA ARG A 44 -53.82 22.70 -30.54
C ARG A 44 -55.08 22.29 -31.29
N ARG A 45 -56.00 23.23 -31.58
CA ARG A 45 -57.21 22.97 -32.37
C ARG A 45 -56.85 22.57 -33.80
N THR A 46 -55.93 23.29 -34.44
CA THR A 46 -55.44 22.94 -35.78
C THR A 46 -54.82 21.55 -35.81
N LEU A 47 -53.94 21.22 -34.85
CA LEU A 47 -53.36 19.88 -34.73
C LEU A 47 -54.42 18.79 -34.50
N ALA A 48 -55.47 19.08 -33.73
CA ALA A 48 -56.56 18.15 -33.50
C ALA A 48 -57.33 17.86 -34.81
N LEU A 49 -57.59 18.88 -35.63
CA LEU A 49 -58.21 18.71 -36.96
C LEU A 49 -57.30 17.91 -37.89
N MET A 50 -56.00 18.21 -37.91
CA MET A 50 -55.04 17.46 -38.74
C MET A 50 -54.97 15.98 -38.36
N ARG A 51 -55.11 15.64 -37.07
CA ARG A 51 -55.11 14.27 -36.58
C ARG A 51 -56.34 13.46 -36.99
N GLN A 52 -57.41 14.11 -37.45
CA GLN A 52 -58.61 13.45 -37.97
C GLN A 52 -58.45 12.99 -39.43
N LEU A 53 -57.40 13.42 -40.13
CA LEU A 53 -57.16 12.95 -41.49
C LEU A 53 -56.89 11.44 -41.51
N PRO A 54 -57.32 10.74 -42.58
CA PRO A 54 -57.02 9.34 -42.78
C PRO A 54 -55.51 9.08 -42.68
N ARG A 55 -55.10 8.20 -41.77
CA ARG A 55 -53.70 7.80 -41.67
C ARG A 55 -53.33 6.90 -42.85
N PRO A 56 -52.23 7.17 -43.56
CA PRO A 56 -51.77 6.29 -44.62
C PRO A 56 -51.42 4.92 -44.02
N ALA A 57 -51.89 3.85 -44.67
CA ALA A 57 -51.55 2.49 -44.27
C ALA A 57 -50.05 2.26 -44.47
N ALA A 58 -49.36 1.84 -43.41
CA ALA A 58 -47.94 1.48 -43.52
C ALA A 58 -47.78 0.23 -44.40
N PRO A 59 -46.71 0.14 -45.23
CA PRO A 59 -46.43 -1.06 -46.03
C PRO A 59 -46.33 -2.32 -45.14
N ALA A 60 -46.80 -3.47 -45.63
CA ALA A 60 -46.83 -4.72 -44.87
C ALA A 60 -45.47 -5.13 -44.27
N HIS A 61 -44.36 -4.77 -44.93
CA HIS A 61 -43.01 -5.08 -44.49
C HIS A 61 -42.43 -4.09 -43.46
N PHE A 62 -43.05 -2.93 -43.24
CA PHE A 62 -42.51 -1.88 -42.38
C PHE A 62 -42.34 -2.35 -40.93
N ALA A 63 -43.37 -3.00 -40.37
CA ALA A 63 -43.32 -3.55 -39.02
C ALA A 63 -42.24 -4.65 -38.88
N GLN A 64 -41.98 -5.41 -39.94
CA GLN A 64 -40.95 -6.44 -39.94
C GLN A 64 -39.54 -5.84 -40.04
N ALA A 65 -39.35 -4.83 -40.89
CA ALA A 65 -38.10 -4.10 -41.03
C ALA A 65 -37.72 -3.36 -39.74
N LEU A 66 -38.69 -2.70 -39.10
CA LEU A 66 -38.51 -2.02 -37.82
C LEU A 66 -38.10 -2.98 -36.71
N ARG A 67 -38.80 -4.12 -36.58
CA ARG A 67 -38.45 -5.17 -35.61
C ARG A 67 -37.07 -5.76 -35.87
N ARG A 68 -36.68 -5.97 -37.13
CA ARG A 68 -35.32 -6.42 -37.48
C ARG A 68 -34.25 -5.41 -37.07
N ARG A 69 -34.49 -4.11 -37.29
CA ARG A 69 -33.53 -3.06 -36.93
C ARG A 69 -33.41 -2.89 -35.42
N ALA A 70 -34.52 -2.95 -34.69
CA ALA A 70 -34.53 -2.94 -33.22
C ALA A 70 -33.79 -4.15 -32.62
N ARG A 71 -34.02 -5.35 -33.17
CA ARG A 71 -33.33 -6.58 -32.72
C ARG A 71 -31.83 -6.54 -32.99
N LYS A 72 -31.37 -6.00 -34.12
CA LYS A 72 -29.93 -5.88 -34.42
C LYS A 72 -29.20 -5.04 -33.36
N GLY A 73 -29.78 -3.93 -32.91
CA GLY A 73 -29.21 -3.10 -31.84
C GLY A 73 -29.18 -3.82 -30.48
N ALA A 74 -30.25 -4.52 -30.13
CA ALA A 74 -30.32 -5.31 -28.89
C ALA A 74 -29.31 -6.47 -28.87
N LEU A 75 -29.18 -7.20 -29.98
CA LEU A 75 -28.25 -8.34 -30.11
C LEU A 75 -26.80 -7.89 -30.06
N ALA A 76 -26.43 -6.76 -30.68
CA ALA A 76 -25.07 -6.23 -30.61
C ALA A 76 -24.68 -5.88 -29.17
N ARG A 77 -25.55 -5.18 -28.44
CA ARG A 77 -25.36 -4.85 -27.02
C ARG A 77 -25.28 -6.10 -26.14
N GLN A 78 -26.14 -7.08 -26.39
CA GLN A 78 -26.16 -8.35 -25.66
C GLN A 78 -24.90 -9.19 -25.93
N ARG A 79 -24.37 -9.17 -27.16
CA ARG A 79 -23.14 -9.87 -27.53
C ARG A 79 -21.91 -9.25 -26.86
N LEU A 80 -21.84 -7.92 -26.81
CA LEU A 80 -20.79 -7.19 -26.10
C LEU A 80 -20.82 -7.46 -24.60
N LEU A 81 -21.99 -7.35 -23.96
CA LEU A 81 -22.15 -7.65 -22.53
C LEU A 81 -21.77 -9.10 -22.20
N ARG A 82 -22.15 -10.05 -23.06
CA ARG A 82 -21.79 -11.47 -22.90
C ARG A 82 -20.29 -11.69 -23.06
N TRP A 83 -19.65 -11.01 -24.00
CA TRP A 83 -18.20 -11.07 -24.21
C TRP A 83 -17.44 -10.52 -23.01
N ILE A 84 -17.80 -9.33 -22.54
CA ILE A 84 -17.21 -8.71 -21.33
C ILE A 84 -17.38 -9.66 -20.13
N ARG A 85 -18.58 -10.22 -19.92
CA ARG A 85 -18.84 -11.11 -18.79
C ARG A 85 -18.09 -12.44 -18.85
N ILE A 86 -17.71 -12.90 -20.04
CA ILE A 86 -16.91 -14.12 -20.24
C ILE A 86 -15.39 -13.83 -20.15
N MET A 87 -14.94 -12.65 -20.57
CA MET A 87 -13.52 -12.28 -20.63
C MET A 87 -12.99 -11.58 -19.37
N VAL A 88 -13.85 -10.94 -18.58
CA VAL A 88 -13.45 -10.26 -17.33
C VAL A 88 -13.06 -11.19 -16.15
N PRO A 89 -13.50 -12.45 -16.00
CA PRO A 89 -13.30 -13.16 -14.74
C PRO A 89 -11.84 -13.59 -14.49
N TRP A 90 -11.01 -13.79 -15.52
CA TRP A 90 -9.65 -14.29 -15.32
C TRP A 90 -8.66 -13.17 -14.94
N GLU A 91 -8.81 -11.96 -15.49
CA GLU A 91 -7.94 -10.82 -15.17
C GLU A 91 -8.19 -10.29 -13.75
N ALA A 92 -9.45 -10.17 -13.34
CA ALA A 92 -9.80 -9.70 -12.01
C ALA A 92 -9.31 -10.68 -10.91
N ALA A 93 -9.42 -11.99 -11.15
CA ALA A 93 -8.92 -13.00 -10.23
C ALA A 93 -7.40 -12.91 -10.04
N LEU A 94 -6.64 -12.62 -11.10
CA LEU A 94 -5.18 -12.53 -11.06
C LEU A 94 -4.70 -11.28 -10.30
N VAL A 95 -5.37 -10.13 -10.49
CA VAL A 95 -5.07 -8.90 -9.72
C VAL A 95 -5.37 -9.10 -8.23
N VAL A 96 -6.52 -9.68 -7.89
CA VAL A 96 -6.88 -9.96 -6.49
C VAL A 96 -5.86 -10.92 -5.85
N LEU A 97 -5.45 -11.96 -6.58
CA LEU A 97 -4.43 -12.91 -6.11
C LEU A 97 -3.09 -12.21 -5.86
N LEU A 98 -2.62 -11.39 -6.80
CA LEU A 98 -1.36 -10.65 -6.66
C LEU A 98 -1.38 -9.69 -5.47
N VAL A 99 -2.49 -8.97 -5.25
CA VAL A 99 -2.64 -8.06 -4.11
C VAL A 99 -2.66 -8.84 -2.78
N ALA A 100 -3.37 -9.97 -2.73
CA ALA A 100 -3.42 -10.82 -1.55
C ALA A 100 -2.04 -11.42 -1.21
N VAL A 101 -1.34 -11.95 -2.21
CA VAL A 101 0.01 -12.53 -2.05
C VAL A 101 1.02 -11.45 -1.67
N GLY A 102 0.99 -10.29 -2.34
CA GLY A 102 1.86 -9.16 -2.02
C GLY A 102 1.64 -8.64 -0.60
N GLY A 103 0.38 -8.47 -0.19
CA GLY A 103 0.02 -8.08 1.17
C GLY A 103 0.49 -9.09 2.22
N LEU A 104 0.31 -10.39 1.95
CA LEU A 104 0.79 -11.46 2.85
C LEU A 104 2.31 -11.47 2.95
N CYS A 105 3.02 -11.24 1.85
CA CYS A 105 4.48 -11.20 1.81
C CYS A 105 5.03 -10.00 2.61
N VAL A 106 4.41 -8.83 2.46
CA VAL A 106 4.74 -7.64 3.26
C VAL A 106 4.44 -7.86 4.74
N PHE A 107 3.31 -8.48 5.07
CA PHE A 107 2.95 -8.79 6.44
C PHE A 107 3.99 -9.73 7.09
N GLN A 108 4.38 -10.80 6.40
CA GLN A 108 5.44 -11.70 6.85
C GLN A 108 6.76 -10.96 7.10
N LEU A 109 7.18 -10.07 6.19
CA LEU A 109 8.39 -9.26 6.34
C LEU A 109 8.32 -8.31 7.56
N LEU A 110 7.14 -7.77 7.88
CA LEU A 110 6.95 -6.89 9.04
C LEU A 110 6.93 -7.66 10.37
N THR A 111 6.53 -8.93 10.36
CA THR A 111 6.43 -9.77 11.57
C THR A 111 7.63 -10.68 11.79
N VAL A 112 8.65 -10.64 10.92
CA VAL A 112 9.92 -11.32 11.20
C VAL A 112 10.55 -10.61 12.40
N GLU A 113 10.33 -11.18 13.58
CA GLU A 113 11.18 -10.94 14.74
C GLU A 113 12.57 -11.44 14.33
N VAL A 114 13.44 -10.51 13.97
CA VAL A 114 14.86 -10.79 13.80
C VAL A 114 15.31 -11.30 15.17
N THR A 115 15.43 -12.62 15.33
CA THR A 115 16.08 -13.19 16.51
C THR A 115 17.50 -12.64 16.48
N PRO A 116 17.85 -11.71 17.38
CA PRO A 116 19.21 -11.20 17.39
C PRO A 116 20.08 -12.42 17.68
N VAL A 117 21.01 -12.73 16.76
CA VAL A 117 22.07 -13.70 17.04
C VAL A 117 22.70 -13.21 18.35
N ALA A 118 22.51 -14.00 19.42
CA ALA A 118 23.01 -13.64 20.74
C ALA A 118 24.50 -13.34 20.60
N ALA A 119 24.89 -12.08 20.84
CA ALA A 119 26.28 -11.70 20.83
C ALA A 119 27.00 -12.54 21.90
N PRO A 120 28.13 -13.19 21.58
CA PRO A 120 28.83 -13.99 22.56
C PRO A 120 29.34 -13.09 23.68
N ALA A 121 28.97 -13.45 24.91
CA ALA A 121 29.36 -12.76 26.11
C ALA A 121 30.58 -13.46 26.74
N ILE A 122 31.65 -12.72 27.02
CA ILE A 122 32.77 -13.18 27.85
C ILE A 122 32.51 -12.69 29.28
N GLU A 123 32.49 -13.61 30.24
CA GLU A 123 32.49 -13.24 31.65
C GLU A 123 33.92 -13.05 32.16
N VAL A 124 34.14 -11.92 32.84
CA VAL A 124 35.45 -11.57 33.41
C VAL A 124 35.29 -11.40 34.93
N ALA A 125 36.18 -12.04 35.70
CA ALA A 125 36.05 -12.13 37.15
C ALA A 125 36.52 -10.86 37.90
N ASP A 126 37.49 -10.13 37.34
CA ASP A 126 38.23 -9.07 38.03
C ASP A 126 38.66 -7.94 37.08
N GLU A 127 39.09 -6.81 37.66
CA GLU A 127 39.54 -5.65 36.87
C GLU A 127 40.81 -5.95 36.06
N ALA A 128 41.68 -6.86 36.54
CA ALA A 128 42.89 -7.23 35.81
C ALA A 128 42.55 -8.08 34.58
N GLY A 129 41.61 -9.02 34.68
CA GLY A 129 41.05 -9.73 33.52
C GLY A 129 40.39 -8.78 32.53
N LEU A 130 39.69 -7.74 33.02
CA LEU A 130 39.01 -6.75 32.18
C LEU A 130 40.01 -5.98 31.31
N GLN A 131 41.10 -5.55 31.93
CA GLN A 131 42.19 -4.84 31.27
C GLN A 131 42.95 -5.76 30.31
N ALA A 132 43.19 -7.03 30.67
CA ALA A 132 43.88 -7.99 29.83
C ALA A 132 43.12 -8.28 28.52
N VAL A 133 41.79 -8.42 28.60
CA VAL A 133 40.92 -8.62 27.42
C VAL A 133 40.92 -7.38 26.52
N ALA A 134 40.83 -6.17 27.10
CA ALA A 134 40.89 -4.93 26.33
C ALA A 134 42.24 -4.71 25.64
N GLU A 135 43.34 -5.03 26.33
CA GLU A 135 44.69 -4.95 25.77
C GLU A 135 44.88 -5.95 24.62
N ALA A 136 44.41 -7.19 24.79
CA ALA A 136 44.41 -8.19 23.73
C ALA A 136 43.60 -7.72 22.50
N ALA A 137 42.48 -7.03 22.71
CA ALA A 137 41.66 -6.46 21.65
C ALA A 137 42.38 -5.32 20.90
N TRP A 138 43.00 -4.38 21.61
CA TRP A 138 43.73 -3.26 20.98
C TRP A 138 44.93 -3.73 20.15
N GLN A 139 45.64 -4.76 20.61
CA GLN A 139 46.76 -5.33 19.85
C GLN A 139 46.33 -5.93 18.50
N GLU A 140 45.08 -6.39 18.40
CA GLU A 140 44.50 -6.89 17.15
C GLU A 140 43.79 -5.81 16.33
N LYS A 141 44.01 -4.53 16.67
CA LYS A 141 43.34 -3.36 16.06
C LYS A 141 41.81 -3.37 16.20
N ALA A 142 41.27 -4.08 17.20
CA ALA A 142 39.84 -4.07 17.46
C ALA A 142 39.42 -2.75 18.11
N GLU A 143 38.18 -2.33 17.83
CA GLU A 143 37.60 -1.15 18.46
C GLU A 143 36.88 -1.56 19.75
N VAL A 144 37.32 -1.01 20.88
CA VAL A 144 36.67 -1.22 22.18
C VAL A 144 35.69 -0.08 22.44
N TRP A 145 34.42 -0.43 22.66
CA TRP A 145 33.33 0.50 22.92
C TRP A 145 32.78 0.29 24.33
N LEU A 146 32.62 1.37 25.09
CA LEU A 146 31.99 1.34 26.41
C LEU A 146 30.78 2.28 26.39
N GLN A 147 29.57 1.74 26.60
CA GLN A 147 28.32 2.51 26.57
C GLN A 147 28.20 3.44 25.33
N GLY A 148 28.58 2.94 24.15
CA GLY A 148 28.53 3.70 22.90
C GLY A 148 29.65 4.73 22.71
N ARG A 149 30.66 4.79 23.59
CA ARG A 149 31.87 5.60 23.40
C ARG A 149 33.08 4.74 23.08
N ARG A 150 33.84 5.12 22.05
CA ARG A 150 35.11 4.46 21.70
C ARG A 150 36.16 4.77 22.76
N VAL A 151 36.78 3.73 23.28
CA VAL A 151 37.85 3.82 24.27
C VAL A 151 39.21 3.74 23.56
N PRO A 152 40.09 4.74 23.71
CA PRO A 152 41.42 4.73 23.07
C PRO A 152 42.36 3.68 23.71
N PRO A 153 43.35 3.17 22.96
CA PRO A 153 44.29 2.17 23.46
C PRO A 153 45.11 2.67 24.64
N GLY A 154 45.34 1.81 25.63
CA GLY A 154 46.12 2.10 26.82
C GLY A 154 45.35 2.81 27.95
N SER A 155 44.05 3.06 27.79
CA SER A 155 43.23 3.55 28.90
C SER A 155 43.04 2.47 29.98
N ARG A 156 43.10 2.84 31.26
CA ARG A 156 42.76 1.94 32.36
C ARG A 156 41.23 1.84 32.48
N LEU A 157 40.69 0.65 32.24
CA LEU A 157 39.28 0.35 32.49
C LEU A 157 39.07 0.12 33.99
N MET A 158 38.01 0.68 34.56
CA MET A 158 37.63 0.51 35.97
C MET A 158 36.20 -0.02 36.04
N MET A 159 35.90 -0.92 36.98
CA MET A 159 34.54 -1.40 37.24
C MET A 159 33.76 -0.34 38.03
N GLY A 160 33.36 0.74 37.37
CA GLY A 160 32.53 1.77 37.98
C GLY A 160 31.06 1.33 38.12
N GLY A 161 30.67 0.81 39.29
CA GLY A 161 29.31 0.86 39.89
C GLY A 161 28.08 0.30 39.14
N ALA A 162 28.16 -0.03 37.86
CA ALA A 162 27.12 -0.66 37.03
C ALA A 162 27.83 -1.61 36.06
N PRO A 163 27.19 -2.70 35.57
CA PRO A 163 27.89 -3.64 34.71
C PRO A 163 28.38 -2.91 33.46
N ALA A 164 29.70 -2.68 33.42
CA ALA A 164 30.38 -2.04 32.32
C ALA A 164 30.48 -3.06 31.18
N THR A 165 29.34 -3.33 30.53
CA THR A 165 29.33 -4.13 29.31
C THR A 165 30.09 -3.34 28.26
N PHE A 166 31.28 -3.81 27.90
CA PHE A 166 32.01 -3.26 26.78
C PHE A 166 31.88 -4.16 25.57
N GLU A 167 31.77 -3.54 24.41
CA GLU A 167 31.59 -4.16 23.12
C GLU A 167 32.92 -4.10 22.36
N ILE A 168 33.45 -5.26 21.98
CA ILE A 168 34.62 -5.32 21.09
C ILE A 168 34.09 -5.49 19.68
N ARG A 169 34.35 -4.52 18.80
CA ARG A 169 34.02 -4.58 17.37
C ARG A 169 35.26 -4.96 16.56
N LEU A 170 35.19 -6.07 15.82
CA LEU A 170 36.29 -6.59 15.03
C LEU A 170 35.84 -7.30 13.75
N ASP A 171 36.75 -7.42 12.78
CA ASP A 171 36.55 -8.20 11.57
C ASP A 171 36.75 -9.71 11.80
N GLY A 172 36.35 -10.55 10.82
CA GLY A 172 36.44 -12.01 10.96
C GLY A 172 37.85 -12.56 11.05
N ALA A 173 38.85 -11.87 10.51
CA ALA A 173 40.24 -12.30 10.59
C ALA A 173 40.84 -12.01 11.98
N ALA A 174 40.49 -10.87 12.57
CA ALA A 174 40.84 -10.47 13.92
C ALA A 174 40.15 -11.37 14.96
N TRP A 175 38.97 -11.94 14.65
CA TRP A 175 38.25 -12.85 15.55
C TRP A 175 39.08 -14.07 15.91
N THR A 176 39.64 -14.73 14.91
CA THR A 176 40.44 -15.95 15.11
C THR A 176 41.71 -15.66 15.90
N ARG A 177 42.36 -14.51 15.66
CA ARG A 177 43.57 -14.10 16.39
C ARG A 177 43.27 -13.74 17.84
N LEU A 178 42.19 -12.98 18.07
CA LEU A 178 41.74 -12.63 19.40
C LEU A 178 41.33 -13.88 20.20
N ARG A 179 40.60 -14.81 19.58
CA ARG A 179 40.22 -16.09 20.18
C ARG A 179 41.43 -16.87 20.70
N ALA A 180 42.45 -17.05 19.87
CA ALA A 180 43.67 -17.77 20.25
C ALA A 180 44.45 -17.11 21.40
N ARG A 181 44.33 -15.79 21.55
CA ARG A 181 44.93 -15.04 22.66
C ARG A 181 44.10 -15.12 23.93
N LEU A 182 42.78 -15.00 23.83
CA LEU A 182 41.85 -15.14 24.95
C LEU A 182 41.91 -16.55 25.55
N GLU A 183 42.08 -17.57 24.72
CA GLU A 183 42.27 -18.96 25.18
C GLU A 183 43.52 -19.10 26.05
N LYS A 184 44.62 -18.42 25.71
CA LYS A 184 45.84 -18.36 26.55
C LYS A 184 45.62 -17.61 27.87
N LEU A 185 44.64 -16.71 27.91
CA LEU A 185 44.22 -15.99 29.12
C LEU A 185 43.16 -16.76 29.93
N GLY A 186 42.78 -17.97 29.50
CA GLY A 186 41.75 -18.79 30.16
C GLY A 186 40.31 -18.43 29.81
N HIS A 187 40.08 -17.57 28.81
CA HIS A 187 38.75 -17.18 28.36
C HIS A 187 38.39 -17.87 27.04
N ALA A 188 37.31 -18.66 27.03
CA ALA A 188 36.82 -19.34 25.84
C ALA A 188 35.90 -18.41 25.02
N LEU A 189 36.26 -18.12 23.77
CA LEU A 189 35.40 -17.43 22.80
C LEU A 189 34.84 -18.45 21.78
N PRO A 190 33.53 -18.43 21.46
CA PRO A 190 32.96 -19.31 20.43
C PRO A 190 33.53 -19.02 19.03
N PRO A 191 33.37 -19.95 18.07
CA PRO A 191 33.78 -19.72 16.68
C PRO A 191 33.06 -18.50 16.08
N PRO A 192 33.68 -17.82 15.10
CA PRO A 192 33.09 -16.63 14.49
C PRO A 192 31.72 -16.96 13.88
N PRO A 193 30.73 -16.06 13.99
CA PRO A 193 29.46 -16.24 13.31
C PRO A 193 29.66 -16.38 11.79
N ALA A 194 28.86 -17.23 11.15
CA ALA A 194 28.96 -17.48 9.70
C ALA A 194 28.58 -16.26 8.84
N ALA A 195 27.96 -15.24 9.43
CA ALA A 195 27.53 -14.03 8.72
C ALA A 195 28.71 -13.05 8.54
N PRO A 196 28.93 -12.50 7.33
CA PRO A 196 29.95 -11.50 7.10
C PRO A 196 29.53 -10.16 7.73
N GLY A 197 30.37 -9.60 8.60
CA GLY A 197 30.12 -8.30 9.20
C GLY A 197 31.07 -7.97 10.36
N PRO A 198 31.00 -6.75 10.91
CA PRO A 198 31.69 -6.42 12.14
C PRO A 198 31.06 -7.21 13.29
N PHE A 199 31.85 -8.06 13.94
CA PHE A 199 31.39 -8.87 15.05
C PHE A 199 31.47 -8.08 16.35
N VAL A 200 30.49 -8.27 17.23
CA VAL A 200 30.43 -7.63 18.55
C VAL A 200 30.56 -8.70 19.63
N ILE A 201 31.56 -8.56 20.50
CA ILE A 201 31.72 -9.38 21.70
C ILE A 201 31.30 -8.52 22.88
N ALA A 202 30.30 -8.97 23.64
CA ALA A 202 29.96 -8.35 24.92
C ALA A 202 30.91 -8.89 25.99
N VAL A 203 31.49 -8.02 26.81
CA VAL A 203 32.27 -8.47 27.96
C VAL A 203 31.60 -7.94 29.21
N THR A 204 31.11 -8.86 30.04
CA THR A 204 30.34 -8.54 31.24
C THR A 204 31.15 -8.93 32.48
N PRO A 205 31.24 -8.07 33.50
CA PRO A 205 31.84 -8.45 34.76
C PRO A 205 30.99 -9.52 35.44
N ARG A 206 31.63 -10.59 35.93
CA ARG A 206 30.97 -11.65 36.68
C ARG A 206 30.36 -11.02 37.94
N PRO A 207 29.04 -11.18 38.20
CA PRO A 207 28.44 -10.63 39.40
C PRO A 207 29.11 -11.28 40.62
N ALA A 208 29.55 -10.44 41.57
CA ALA A 208 30.10 -10.89 42.85
C ALA A 208 29.03 -11.69 43.61
N GLY A 209 29.00 -13.02 43.42
CA GLY A 209 28.05 -13.92 44.10
C GLY A 209 27.51 -15.12 43.30
N GLY A 210 27.92 -15.38 42.06
CA GLY A 210 27.46 -16.56 41.29
C GLY A 210 28.35 -17.80 41.48
N PRO A 211 27.79 -19.00 41.76
CA PRO A 211 28.56 -20.18 42.17
C PRO A 211 29.61 -20.59 41.14
N VAL A 212 30.76 -21.03 41.66
CA VAL A 212 31.85 -21.67 40.91
C VAL A 212 31.29 -22.97 40.32
N ARG A 213 31.10 -23.03 39.00
CA ARG A 213 31.03 -24.33 38.31
C ARG A 213 32.46 -24.78 38.13
N ASP A 214 32.96 -25.53 39.11
CA ASP A 214 34.15 -26.35 38.93
C ASP A 214 33.84 -27.34 37.80
N GLY A 215 34.49 -27.14 36.66
CA GLY A 215 34.65 -28.18 35.66
C GLY A 215 35.77 -29.10 36.14
N GLY A 216 35.39 -30.25 36.69
CA GLY A 216 36.29 -31.34 37.02
C GLY A 216 35.57 -32.66 36.76
N ASP A 217 36.00 -33.31 35.68
CA ASP A 217 35.92 -34.74 35.30
C ASP A 217 34.59 -35.51 35.39
#